data_AF-D0GLC3-F1
#
_entry.id   AF-D0GLC3-F1
#
_cell.length_a   1.000
_cell.length_b   1.000
_cell.length_c   1.000
_cell.angle_alpha   90.00
_cell.angle_beta   90.00
_cell.angle_gamma   90.00
#
_symmetry.space_group_name_H-M   'P 1'
#
loop_
_entity.id
_entity.type
_entity.pdbx_description
1 polymer ?
#
loop_
_entity_poly.entity_id
_entity_poly.type
_entity_poly.pdbx_seq_one_letter_code
_entity_poly.pdbx_strand_id
1 'polypeptide(L)'
;MKEIRKELNRVIAELLLSLFMSFNIFGAGIEVDPNVPQNVNVDRAPNGVPVINISTPTDKGTSVNSFKEFNVDQRGVEILNNTGVGRGYLSGIVNPNPNLRPGQEARTVVFKVTGANRSEIEGYISALSPRPINLFIANENGIYVNGGGFINVNRAALVTGKINIQDGDVVSFTTRDGKVIIGEKGLDISNVERVDIITRTQELTGKIVGQKDVNIILGQNEVNLAGIVTPIITSDNKPALALNGGALGSIYSNGQVNIISTEKGVGVNLKSSVLSENDIRMKINGNADVKEIISKNAEIQTEDLKTDKINANNLSIRAKDYENRNEITAQNVNISSSNLKNNELTAGNLTLNTGNTESNRISANSVNIKGNNLKSNILEGQNISLAI
;
A
#
# COMPACT_ATOMS: atom_id res chain seq x y z
N MET A 1 -27.84 38.18 33.96
CA MET A 1 -26.48 37.57 33.90
C MET A 1 -26.52 36.05 33.70
N LYS A 2 -27.15 35.26 34.60
CA LYS A 2 -27.27 33.79 34.41
C LYS A 2 -28.10 33.40 33.18
N GLU A 3 -29.18 34.13 32.91
CA GLU A 3 -30.11 33.84 31.81
C GLU A 3 -29.47 34.11 30.43
N ILE A 4 -28.75 35.22 30.30
CA ILE A 4 -27.99 35.59 29.09
C ILE A 4 -26.88 34.55 28.79
N ARG A 5 -26.21 34.02 29.83
CA ARG A 5 -25.22 32.94 29.66
C ARG A 5 -25.86 31.63 29.20
N LYS A 6 -27.08 31.33 29.63
CA LYS A 6 -27.80 30.11 29.23
C LYS A 6 -28.20 30.16 27.76
N GLU A 7 -28.73 31.30 27.31
CA GLU A 7 -29.08 31.51 25.90
C GLU A 7 -27.83 31.56 25.00
N LEU A 8 -26.75 32.20 25.44
CA LEU A 8 -25.49 32.21 24.70
C LEU A 8 -24.90 30.79 24.54
N ASN A 9 -24.94 29.97 25.60
CA ASN A 9 -24.46 28.60 25.53
C ASN A 9 -25.34 27.71 24.65
N ARG A 10 -26.65 27.96 24.61
CA ARG A 10 -27.58 27.25 23.73
C ARG A 10 -27.32 27.58 22.26
N VAL A 11 -27.13 28.86 21.93
CA VAL A 11 -26.78 29.30 20.57
C VAL A 11 -25.42 28.75 20.13
N ILE A 12 -24.42 28.73 21.03
CA ILE A 12 -23.11 28.11 20.74
C ILE A 12 -23.25 26.60 20.53
N ALA A 13 -24.07 25.91 21.33
CA ALA A 13 -24.33 24.48 21.17
C ALA A 13 -25.05 24.17 19.84
N GLU A 14 -26.04 24.98 19.46
CA GLU A 14 -26.75 24.85 18.17
C GLU A 14 -25.82 25.13 16.98
N LEU A 15 -24.93 26.14 17.10
CA LEU A 15 -23.90 26.44 16.09
C LEU A 15 -22.89 25.29 15.97
N LEU A 16 -22.41 24.75 17.10
CA LEU A 16 -21.49 23.61 17.13
C LEU A 16 -22.16 22.34 16.57
N LEU A 17 -23.43 22.09 16.88
CA LEU A 17 -24.18 20.94 16.34
C LEU A 17 -24.39 21.05 14.82
N SER A 18 -24.55 22.28 14.30
CA SER A 18 -24.62 22.54 12.85
C SER A 18 -23.27 22.36 12.13
N LEU A 19 -22.15 22.55 12.84
CA LEU A 19 -20.78 22.31 12.33
C LEU A 19 -20.41 20.81 12.31
N PHE A 20 -21.09 19.95 13.09
CA PHE A 20 -20.92 18.49 13.06
C PHE A 20 -21.84 17.77 12.05
N MET A 21 -22.80 18.48 11.44
CA MET A 21 -23.40 18.03 10.17
C MET A 21 -22.46 18.38 9.02
N SER A 22 -21.27 17.78 9.02
CA SER A 22 -20.52 17.59 7.79
C SER A 22 -21.43 16.80 6.85
N PHE A 23 -21.91 17.45 5.80
CA PHE A 23 -22.56 16.76 4.70
C PHE A 23 -21.64 15.62 4.28
N ASN A 24 -22.07 14.38 4.56
CA ASN A 24 -21.67 13.28 3.70
C ASN A 24 -22.39 13.58 2.38
N ILE A 25 -21.77 14.40 1.54
CA ILE A 25 -22.12 14.43 0.13
C ILE A 25 -21.77 13.02 -0.31
N PHE A 26 -22.77 12.15 -0.46
CA PHE A 26 -22.60 10.91 -1.19
C PHE A 26 -21.95 11.32 -2.51
N GLY A 27 -20.68 10.98 -2.70
CA GLY A 27 -20.03 11.14 -3.99
C GLY A 27 -20.93 10.49 -5.02
N ALA A 28 -21.13 11.14 -6.17
CA ALA A 28 -21.78 10.46 -7.29
C ALA A 28 -21.05 9.13 -7.50
N GLY A 29 -21.79 8.02 -7.61
CA GLY A 29 -21.23 6.68 -7.55
C GLY A 29 -20.13 6.45 -8.60
N ILE A 30 -20.52 6.02 -9.80
CA ILE A 30 -19.59 5.87 -10.92
C ILE A 30 -20.14 6.68 -12.09
N GLU A 31 -19.39 7.69 -12.52
CA GLU A 31 -19.79 8.61 -13.58
C GLU A 31 -18.72 8.62 -14.68
N VAL A 32 -19.09 8.22 -15.89
CA VAL A 32 -18.20 8.24 -17.06
C VAL A 32 -17.83 9.69 -17.39
N ASP A 33 -16.58 9.95 -17.78
CA ASP A 33 -16.18 11.28 -18.26
C ASP A 33 -16.74 11.55 -19.66
N PRO A 34 -17.68 12.50 -19.82
CA PRO A 34 -18.27 12.80 -21.13
C PRO A 34 -17.30 13.53 -22.07
N ASN A 35 -16.18 14.06 -21.55
CA ASN A 35 -15.23 14.84 -22.36
C ASN A 35 -14.11 13.97 -22.96
N VAL A 36 -14.07 12.68 -22.64
CA VAL A 36 -13.13 11.74 -23.21
C VAL A 36 -13.85 10.92 -24.28
N PRO A 37 -13.37 10.88 -25.54
CA PRO A 37 -13.92 9.97 -26.54
C PRO A 37 -13.68 8.51 -26.13
N GLN A 38 -14.76 7.82 -25.75
CA GLN A 38 -14.76 6.44 -25.28
C GLN A 38 -16.15 5.82 -25.41
N ASN A 39 -16.25 4.50 -25.34
CA ASN A 39 -17.53 3.78 -25.35
C ASN A 39 -17.82 3.02 -24.04
N VAL A 40 -17.05 3.25 -22.96
CA VAL A 40 -17.41 2.74 -21.63
C VAL A 40 -18.80 3.21 -21.24
N ASN A 41 -19.57 2.31 -20.63
CA ASN A 41 -20.87 2.64 -20.09
C ASN A 41 -21.07 1.97 -18.71
N VAL A 42 -21.79 2.65 -17.84
CA VAL A 42 -22.17 2.15 -16.52
C VAL A 42 -23.67 1.90 -16.50
N ASP A 43 -24.05 0.70 -16.08
CA ASP A 43 -25.44 0.29 -15.92
C ASP A 43 -25.63 -0.40 -14.56
N ARG A 44 -26.78 -1.04 -14.34
CA ARG A 44 -27.07 -1.86 -13.15
C ARG A 44 -27.51 -3.24 -13.58
N ALA A 45 -26.96 -4.25 -12.91
CA ALA A 45 -27.47 -5.60 -13.01
C ALA A 45 -28.87 -5.72 -12.38
N PRO A 46 -29.65 -6.80 -12.68
CA PRO A 46 -30.98 -7.00 -12.11
C PRO A 46 -31.03 -7.01 -10.57
N ASN A 47 -29.92 -7.37 -9.91
CA ASN A 47 -29.79 -7.36 -8.45
C ASN A 47 -29.34 -5.99 -7.89
N GLY A 48 -29.22 -4.96 -8.72
CA GLY A 48 -28.91 -3.58 -8.35
C GLY A 48 -27.42 -3.23 -8.26
N VAL A 49 -26.52 -4.21 -8.39
CA VAL A 49 -25.06 -4.00 -8.43
C VAL A 49 -24.70 -3.19 -9.68
N PRO A 50 -23.92 -2.09 -9.57
CA PRO A 50 -23.39 -1.38 -10.72
C PRO A 50 -22.53 -2.29 -11.59
N VAL A 51 -22.69 -2.18 -12.90
CA VAL A 51 -21.87 -2.91 -13.88
C VAL A 51 -21.21 -1.95 -14.85
N ILE A 52 -19.94 -2.19 -15.16
CA ILE A 52 -19.15 -1.39 -16.08
C ILE A 52 -18.94 -2.19 -17.36
N ASN A 53 -19.64 -1.80 -18.42
CA ASN A 53 -19.33 -2.21 -19.78
C ASN A 53 -18.06 -1.47 -20.21
N ILE A 54 -16.91 -2.10 -20.03
CA ILE A 54 -15.63 -1.49 -20.39
C ILE A 54 -15.56 -1.13 -21.87
N SER A 55 -14.77 -0.10 -22.19
CA SER A 55 -14.47 0.31 -23.57
C SER A 55 -13.85 -0.83 -24.36
N THR A 56 -14.02 -0.79 -25.68
CA THR A 56 -13.34 -1.72 -26.60
C THR A 56 -11.82 -1.66 -26.38
N PRO A 57 -11.15 -2.80 -26.08
CA PRO A 57 -9.71 -2.81 -25.86
C PRO A 57 -8.94 -2.46 -27.14
N THR A 58 -7.72 -1.98 -26.96
CA THR A 58 -6.74 -1.84 -28.04
C THR A 58 -6.31 -3.21 -28.58
N ASP A 59 -5.58 -3.24 -29.69
CA ASP A 59 -4.97 -4.46 -30.24
C ASP A 59 -3.98 -5.14 -29.27
N LYS A 60 -3.56 -4.43 -28.20
CA LYS A 60 -2.75 -4.98 -27.10
C LYS A 60 -3.59 -5.59 -25.98
N GLY A 61 -4.91 -5.51 -26.06
CA GLY A 61 -5.84 -6.03 -25.06
C GLY A 61 -5.98 -5.12 -23.85
N THR A 62 -5.71 -3.82 -23.99
CA THR A 62 -5.85 -2.83 -22.91
C THR A 62 -7.10 -1.99 -23.12
N SER A 63 -8.05 -2.05 -22.18
CA SER A 63 -9.25 -1.22 -22.16
C SER A 63 -9.04 0.00 -21.27
N VAL A 64 -9.18 1.19 -21.83
CA VAL A 64 -9.03 2.46 -21.10
C VAL A 64 -10.40 3.09 -20.88
N ASN A 65 -10.70 3.39 -19.62
CA ASN A 65 -11.99 3.89 -19.19
C ASN A 65 -11.75 5.10 -18.28
N SER A 66 -12.32 6.25 -18.66
CA SER A 66 -12.16 7.51 -17.95
C SER A 66 -13.47 7.90 -17.27
N PHE A 67 -13.40 8.22 -15.99
CA PHE A 67 -14.52 8.55 -15.13
C PHE A 67 -14.34 9.97 -14.57
N LYS A 68 -15.42 10.73 -14.47
CA LYS A 68 -15.44 11.94 -13.65
C LYS A 68 -15.43 11.58 -12.17
N GLU A 69 -16.21 10.57 -11.79
CA GLU A 69 -16.29 10.03 -10.44
C GLU A 69 -16.18 8.52 -10.48
N PHE A 70 -15.37 7.94 -9.60
CA PHE A 70 -15.25 6.49 -9.44
C PHE A 70 -15.25 6.14 -7.96
N ASN A 71 -16.44 5.85 -7.45
CA ASN A 71 -16.71 5.47 -6.08
C ASN A 71 -17.47 4.14 -6.07
N VAL A 72 -16.99 3.19 -5.28
CA VAL A 72 -17.54 1.84 -5.14
C VAL A 72 -18.12 1.71 -3.74
N ASP A 73 -19.43 1.61 -3.65
CA ASP A 73 -20.09 1.36 -2.36
C ASP A 73 -19.93 -0.10 -1.90
N GLN A 74 -20.44 -0.42 -0.71
CA GLN A 74 -20.31 -1.75 -0.08
C GLN A 74 -20.91 -2.91 -0.90
N ARG A 75 -21.80 -2.63 -1.86
CA ARG A 75 -22.33 -3.66 -2.77
C ARG A 75 -21.29 -4.11 -3.81
N GLY A 76 -20.23 -3.33 -3.99
CA GLY A 76 -19.21 -3.56 -4.99
C GLY A 76 -19.63 -3.15 -6.40
N VAL A 77 -18.79 -3.50 -7.38
CA VAL A 77 -19.02 -3.23 -8.80
C VAL A 77 -18.50 -4.40 -9.64
N GLU A 78 -19.21 -4.73 -10.72
CA GLU A 78 -18.76 -5.73 -11.69
C GLU A 78 -18.24 -5.08 -12.98
N ILE A 79 -17.03 -5.46 -13.38
CA ILE A 79 -16.44 -5.15 -14.68
C ILE A 79 -16.91 -6.22 -15.68
N LEU A 80 -17.62 -5.80 -16.72
CA LEU A 80 -18.11 -6.68 -17.77
C LEU A 80 -17.07 -6.81 -18.89
N ASN A 81 -16.27 -7.88 -18.81
CA ASN A 81 -15.28 -8.27 -19.82
C ASN A 81 -15.73 -9.55 -20.58
N ASN A 82 -17.04 -9.71 -20.74
CA ASN A 82 -17.69 -10.87 -21.35
C ASN A 82 -18.28 -10.56 -22.73
N THR A 83 -18.13 -11.52 -23.65
CA THR A 83 -18.62 -11.44 -25.04
C THR A 83 -19.92 -12.21 -25.26
N GLY A 84 -20.36 -13.00 -24.28
CA GLY A 84 -21.65 -13.66 -24.22
C GLY A 84 -22.37 -13.41 -22.89
N VAL A 85 -23.60 -13.90 -22.74
CA VAL A 85 -24.30 -13.90 -21.44
C VAL A 85 -23.43 -14.63 -20.42
N GLY A 86 -23.24 -14.02 -19.26
CA GLY A 86 -22.39 -14.57 -18.21
C GLY A 86 -22.97 -14.32 -16.83
N ARG A 87 -22.41 -15.00 -15.83
CA ARG A 87 -22.77 -14.83 -14.43
C ARG A 87 -21.58 -14.24 -13.66
N GLY A 88 -21.64 -12.94 -13.38
CA GLY A 88 -20.67 -12.25 -12.53
C GLY A 88 -20.80 -12.66 -11.08
N TYR A 89 -19.71 -12.51 -10.31
CA TYR A 89 -19.70 -12.86 -8.89
C TYR A 89 -20.61 -11.95 -8.08
N LEU A 90 -20.60 -10.65 -8.39
CA LEU A 90 -21.41 -9.64 -7.72
C LEU A 90 -22.72 -9.37 -8.47
N SER A 91 -22.65 -9.29 -9.80
CA SER A 91 -23.79 -8.88 -10.64
C SER A 91 -24.82 -9.97 -10.93
N GLY A 92 -24.50 -11.25 -10.69
CA GLY A 92 -25.35 -12.35 -11.13
C GLY A 92 -25.40 -12.44 -12.67
N ILE A 93 -26.53 -12.85 -13.24
CA ILE A 93 -26.64 -13.03 -14.70
C ILE A 93 -26.76 -11.66 -15.38
N VAL A 94 -25.89 -11.43 -16.35
CA VAL A 94 -25.82 -10.20 -17.14
C VAL A 94 -25.65 -10.51 -18.63
N ASN A 95 -26.09 -9.58 -19.46
CA ASN A 95 -25.90 -9.62 -20.90
C ASN A 95 -24.41 -9.43 -21.27
N PRO A 96 -24.00 -9.78 -22.51
CA PRO A 96 -22.67 -9.46 -23.02
C PRO A 96 -22.39 -7.96 -22.95
N ASN A 97 -21.13 -7.59 -22.74
CA ASN A 97 -20.70 -6.21 -22.92
C ASN A 97 -20.85 -5.84 -24.42
N PRO A 98 -21.69 -4.83 -24.75
CA PRO A 98 -21.99 -4.49 -26.16
C PRO A 98 -20.77 -3.99 -26.93
N ASN A 99 -19.73 -3.52 -26.23
CA ASN A 99 -18.49 -3.00 -26.80
C ASN A 99 -17.51 -4.07 -27.25
N LEU A 100 -17.73 -5.34 -26.85
CA LEU A 100 -16.81 -6.44 -27.11
C LEU A 100 -17.34 -7.37 -28.19
N ARG A 101 -16.42 -8.02 -28.90
CA ARG A 101 -16.67 -9.16 -29.79
C ARG A 101 -15.83 -10.34 -29.32
N PRO A 102 -16.22 -11.59 -29.62
CA PRO A 102 -15.44 -12.76 -29.24
C PRO A 102 -13.95 -12.61 -29.59
N GLY A 103 -13.06 -12.84 -28.62
CA GLY A 103 -11.61 -12.67 -28.79
C GLY A 103 -11.08 -11.25 -28.53
N GLN A 104 -11.96 -10.28 -28.24
CA GLN A 104 -11.59 -8.90 -27.87
C GLN A 104 -11.66 -8.66 -26.36
N GLU A 105 -11.67 -9.71 -25.52
CA GLU A 105 -11.64 -9.54 -24.07
C GLU A 105 -10.35 -8.83 -23.63
N ALA A 106 -10.48 -7.86 -22.71
CA ALA A 106 -9.36 -7.14 -22.15
C ALA A 106 -8.47 -8.06 -21.31
N ARG A 107 -7.15 -7.92 -21.46
CA ARG A 107 -6.15 -8.47 -20.53
C ARG A 107 -5.86 -7.47 -19.41
N THR A 108 -5.89 -6.18 -19.75
CA THR A 108 -5.66 -5.08 -18.82
C THR A 108 -6.82 -4.10 -18.90
N VAL A 109 -7.37 -3.73 -17.75
CA VAL A 109 -8.39 -2.70 -17.62
C VAL A 109 -7.80 -1.54 -16.84
N VAL A 110 -7.93 -0.34 -17.40
CA VAL A 110 -7.44 0.90 -16.83
C VAL A 110 -8.63 1.79 -16.51
N PHE A 111 -8.76 2.18 -15.24
CA PHE A 111 -9.73 3.14 -14.74
C PHE A 111 -9.00 4.43 -14.36
N LYS A 112 -9.33 5.53 -15.03
CA LYS A 112 -8.74 6.84 -14.79
C LYS A 112 -9.81 7.80 -14.30
N VAL A 113 -9.58 8.43 -13.16
CA VAL A 113 -10.45 9.52 -12.68
C VAL A 113 -9.89 10.85 -13.14
N THR A 114 -10.73 11.64 -13.79
CA THR A 114 -10.40 12.96 -14.36
C THR A 114 -11.13 14.10 -13.65
N GLY A 115 -12.02 13.79 -12.70
CA GLY A 115 -12.66 14.76 -11.82
C GLY A 115 -11.71 15.29 -10.76
N ALA A 116 -12.25 16.12 -9.86
CA ALA A 116 -11.49 16.78 -8.79
C ALA A 116 -11.58 16.05 -7.45
N ASN A 117 -12.39 15.00 -7.35
CA ASN A 117 -12.62 14.26 -6.10
C ASN A 117 -11.74 13.00 -6.03
N ARG A 118 -11.39 12.63 -4.79
CA ARG A 118 -10.78 11.33 -4.51
C ARG A 118 -11.77 10.20 -4.78
N SER A 119 -11.25 9.00 -5.01
CA SER A 119 -12.09 7.79 -5.11
C SER A 119 -12.33 7.18 -3.74
N GLU A 120 -13.55 6.70 -3.49
CA GLU A 120 -13.92 5.93 -2.30
C GLU A 120 -14.32 4.50 -2.68
N ILE A 121 -13.58 3.51 -2.18
CA ILE A 121 -13.77 2.09 -2.52
C ILE A 121 -14.08 1.32 -1.23
N GLU A 122 -15.37 1.12 -0.98
CA GLU A 122 -15.91 0.47 0.23
C GLU A 122 -16.45 -0.95 -0.02
N GLY A 123 -16.30 -1.47 -1.24
CA GLY A 123 -16.72 -2.82 -1.62
C GLY A 123 -15.81 -3.46 -2.65
N TYR A 124 -16.10 -4.70 -3.02
CA TYR A 124 -15.27 -5.46 -3.95
C TYR A 124 -15.44 -4.98 -5.40
N ILE A 125 -14.35 -5.01 -6.15
CA ILE A 125 -14.34 -4.85 -7.61
C ILE A 125 -14.13 -6.24 -8.23
N SER A 126 -15.17 -6.75 -8.89
CA SER A 126 -15.15 -8.06 -9.56
C SER A 126 -15.03 -7.89 -11.07
N ALA A 127 -14.37 -8.83 -11.75
CA ALA A 127 -14.39 -8.90 -13.22
C ALA A 127 -15.07 -10.17 -13.73
N LEU A 128 -16.12 -10.01 -14.53
CA LEU A 128 -16.71 -11.10 -15.30
C LEU A 128 -15.89 -11.28 -16.57
N SER A 129 -14.92 -12.19 -16.51
CA SER A 129 -13.92 -12.41 -17.56
C SER A 129 -13.56 -13.91 -17.63
N PRO A 130 -13.29 -14.48 -18.82
CA PRO A 130 -12.84 -15.88 -18.94
C PRO A 130 -11.52 -16.17 -18.22
N ARG A 131 -10.68 -15.14 -18.04
CA ARG A 131 -9.41 -15.20 -17.31
C ARG A 131 -9.27 -13.99 -16.40
N PRO A 132 -8.56 -14.12 -15.26
CA PRO A 132 -8.23 -12.97 -14.41
C PRO A 132 -7.56 -11.84 -15.21
N ILE A 133 -8.00 -10.60 -14.96
CA ILE A 133 -7.47 -9.41 -15.63
C ILE A 133 -6.42 -8.69 -14.79
N ASN A 134 -5.64 -7.80 -15.40
CA ASN A 134 -4.98 -6.73 -14.67
C ASN A 134 -5.97 -5.56 -14.50
N LEU A 135 -6.01 -4.93 -13.33
CA LEU A 135 -6.83 -3.75 -13.07
C LEU A 135 -5.97 -2.63 -12.48
N PHE A 136 -5.85 -1.52 -13.20
CA PHE A 136 -5.11 -0.35 -12.72
C PHE A 136 -6.07 0.83 -12.55
N ILE A 137 -6.11 1.38 -11.34
CA ILE A 137 -6.99 2.49 -10.95
C ILE A 137 -6.11 3.70 -10.64
N ALA A 138 -6.37 4.80 -11.33
CA ALA A 138 -5.63 6.04 -11.20
C ALA A 138 -6.56 7.19 -10.81
N ASN A 139 -6.23 7.87 -9.71
CA ASN A 139 -6.89 9.12 -9.30
C ASN A 139 -5.88 10.04 -8.60
N GLU A 140 -5.46 11.11 -9.29
CA GLU A 140 -4.47 12.09 -8.78
C GLU A 140 -4.93 12.78 -7.49
N ASN A 141 -6.25 12.85 -7.22
CA ASN A 141 -6.81 13.47 -6.02
C ASN A 141 -6.76 12.57 -4.77
N GLY A 142 -6.40 11.29 -4.94
CA GLY A 142 -6.31 10.31 -3.85
C GLY A 142 -7.29 9.15 -3.99
N ILE A 143 -7.04 8.10 -3.21
CA ILE A 143 -7.85 6.87 -3.17
C ILE A 143 -8.06 6.47 -1.71
N TYR A 144 -9.30 6.34 -1.29
CA TYR A 144 -9.70 5.79 0.01
C TYR A 144 -10.27 4.39 -0.20
N VAL A 145 -9.80 3.41 0.57
CA VAL A 145 -10.31 2.03 0.54
C VAL A 145 -10.73 1.60 1.94
N ASN A 146 -11.94 1.09 2.11
CA ASN A 146 -12.46 0.67 3.42
C ASN A 146 -13.38 -0.53 3.32
N GLY A 147 -12.80 -1.74 3.36
CA GLY A 147 -13.50 -3.00 3.12
C GLY A 147 -13.56 -3.38 1.65
N GLY A 148 -12.75 -2.72 0.81
CA GLY A 148 -12.61 -3.05 -0.60
C GLY A 148 -11.71 -4.26 -0.83
N GLY A 149 -11.86 -4.86 -2.00
CA GLY A 149 -11.03 -5.98 -2.45
C GLY A 149 -11.27 -6.31 -3.91
N PHE A 150 -10.64 -7.36 -4.41
CA PHE A 150 -10.72 -7.73 -5.83
C PHE A 150 -11.10 -9.19 -6.03
N ILE A 151 -11.90 -9.44 -7.08
CA ILE A 151 -12.30 -10.78 -7.51
C ILE A 151 -12.00 -10.94 -9.00
N ASN A 152 -11.38 -12.07 -9.37
CA ASN A 152 -10.96 -12.37 -10.75
C ASN A 152 -10.00 -11.29 -11.32
N VAL A 153 -9.14 -10.76 -10.47
CA VAL A 153 -8.07 -9.81 -10.81
C VAL A 153 -6.73 -10.44 -10.41
N ASN A 154 -5.82 -10.57 -11.36
CA ASN A 154 -4.49 -11.15 -11.12
C ASN A 154 -3.48 -10.12 -10.60
N ARG A 155 -3.52 -8.91 -11.16
CA ARG A 155 -2.69 -7.78 -10.73
C ARG A 155 -3.55 -6.55 -10.54
N ALA A 156 -3.45 -5.91 -9.38
CA ALA A 156 -4.10 -4.63 -9.14
C ALA A 156 -3.06 -3.52 -8.92
N ALA A 157 -3.36 -2.31 -9.39
CA ALA A 157 -2.60 -1.12 -9.02
C ALA A 157 -3.52 0.02 -8.57
N LEU A 158 -3.21 0.62 -7.42
CA LEU A 158 -3.86 1.84 -6.93
C LEU A 158 -2.85 2.97 -7.05
N VAL A 159 -3.12 3.95 -7.91
CA VAL A 159 -2.17 4.98 -8.31
C VAL A 159 -2.74 6.37 -8.03
N THR A 160 -2.09 7.20 -7.22
CA THR A 160 -2.51 8.61 -7.03
C THR A 160 -1.88 9.53 -8.07
N GLY A 161 -1.89 9.08 -9.31
CA GLY A 161 -1.04 9.58 -10.37
C GLY A 161 -1.59 9.24 -11.75
N LYS A 162 -0.72 9.26 -12.75
CA LYS A 162 -1.05 8.95 -14.14
C LYS A 162 -0.62 7.53 -14.49
N ILE A 163 -1.46 6.84 -15.26
CA ILE A 163 -1.09 5.62 -15.98
C ILE A 163 -0.64 6.05 -17.38
N ASN A 164 0.62 5.79 -17.69
CA ASN A 164 1.21 6.13 -18.98
C ASN A 164 0.97 4.99 -19.96
N ILE A 165 0.39 5.34 -21.11
CA ILE A 165 0.02 4.40 -22.17
C ILE A 165 0.78 4.78 -23.44
N GLN A 166 1.43 3.79 -24.06
CA GLN A 166 2.18 3.93 -25.30
C GLN A 166 1.80 2.77 -26.23
N ASP A 167 1.59 3.07 -27.51
CA ASP A 167 1.23 2.07 -28.54
C ASP A 167 0.04 1.16 -28.13
N GLY A 168 -0.90 1.75 -27.41
CA GLY A 168 -2.12 1.09 -26.94
C GLY A 168 -1.95 0.20 -25.71
N ASP A 169 -0.81 0.20 -25.01
CA ASP A 169 -0.61 -0.56 -23.78
C ASP A 169 0.01 0.26 -22.64
N VAL A 170 -0.15 -0.20 -21.41
CA VAL A 170 0.42 0.45 -20.22
C VAL A 170 1.93 0.22 -20.20
N VAL A 171 2.71 1.27 -19.95
CA VAL A 171 4.18 1.17 -19.87
C VAL A 171 4.74 1.56 -18.51
N SER A 172 4.13 2.56 -17.85
CA SER A 172 4.56 3.03 -16.53
C SER A 172 3.44 3.73 -15.77
N PHE A 173 3.70 3.98 -14.50
CA PHE A 173 2.89 4.77 -13.58
C PHE A 173 3.72 5.98 -13.14
N THR A 174 3.16 7.18 -13.20
CA THR A 174 3.81 8.39 -12.69
C THR A 174 3.01 8.92 -11.52
N THR A 175 3.65 9.08 -10.37
CA THR A 175 3.06 9.64 -9.16
C THR A 175 3.85 10.85 -8.71
N ARG A 176 3.16 11.96 -8.45
CA ARG A 176 3.74 13.21 -7.97
C ARG A 176 3.12 13.71 -6.68
N ASP A 177 1.85 13.39 -6.46
CA ASP A 177 1.12 13.80 -5.28
C ASP A 177 0.03 12.78 -4.92
N GLY A 178 -0.80 13.13 -3.95
CA GLY A 178 -1.95 12.35 -3.54
C GLY A 178 -1.65 11.37 -2.41
N LYS A 179 -2.73 10.83 -1.86
CA LYS A 179 -2.69 9.91 -0.73
C LYS A 179 -3.58 8.71 -0.98
N VAL A 180 -3.06 7.52 -0.67
CA VAL A 180 -3.87 6.31 -0.49
C VAL A 180 -4.16 6.14 0.99
N ILE A 181 -5.42 5.98 1.35
CA ILE A 181 -5.86 5.74 2.73
C ILE A 181 -6.53 4.38 2.78
N ILE A 182 -6.04 3.50 3.64
CA ILE A 182 -6.70 2.24 3.97
C ILE A 182 -7.43 2.44 5.30
N GLY A 183 -8.76 2.48 5.22
CA GLY A 183 -9.71 2.61 6.31
C GLY A 183 -9.72 1.41 7.25
N GLU A 184 -10.48 1.52 8.34
CA GLU A 184 -10.52 0.56 9.44
C GLU A 184 -10.94 -0.86 9.01
N LYS A 185 -11.82 -0.98 8.02
CA LYS A 185 -12.25 -2.29 7.48
C LYS A 185 -11.18 -2.94 6.59
N GLY A 186 -10.13 -2.20 6.24
CA GLY A 186 -8.96 -2.72 5.54
C GLY A 186 -9.11 -2.82 4.02
N LEU A 187 -8.17 -3.53 3.42
CA LEU A 187 -8.10 -3.87 2.00
C LEU A 187 -7.80 -5.38 1.88
N ASP A 188 -8.67 -6.11 1.19
CA ASP A 188 -8.50 -7.54 0.90
C ASP A 188 -7.93 -7.77 -0.51
N ILE A 189 -6.70 -8.27 -0.55
CA ILE A 189 -5.97 -8.61 -1.77
C ILE A 189 -5.59 -10.10 -1.77
N SER A 190 -6.33 -10.92 -1.03
CA SER A 190 -6.05 -12.35 -0.86
C SER A 190 -6.15 -13.15 -2.16
N ASN A 191 -6.94 -12.68 -3.13
CA ASN A 191 -7.15 -13.34 -4.43
C ASN A 191 -6.35 -12.69 -5.57
N VAL A 192 -5.37 -11.84 -5.26
CA VAL A 192 -4.57 -11.11 -6.25
C VAL A 192 -3.11 -11.57 -6.14
N GLU A 193 -2.49 -11.92 -7.28
CA GLU A 193 -1.08 -12.36 -7.29
C GLU A 193 -0.09 -11.21 -7.02
N ARG A 194 -0.46 -9.99 -7.39
CA ARG A 194 0.35 -8.80 -7.09
C ARG A 194 -0.48 -7.55 -6.95
N VAL A 195 -0.25 -6.78 -5.89
CA VAL A 195 -0.81 -5.44 -5.73
C VAL A 195 0.28 -4.39 -5.63
N ASP A 196 0.16 -3.34 -6.43
CA ASP A 196 1.02 -2.16 -6.40
C ASP A 196 0.22 -0.95 -5.87
N ILE A 197 0.55 -0.45 -4.67
CA ILE A 197 0.05 0.83 -4.15
C ILE A 197 1.12 1.87 -4.45
N ILE A 198 0.84 2.77 -5.40
CA ILE A 198 1.80 3.75 -5.92
C ILE A 198 1.24 5.14 -5.62
N THR A 199 1.77 5.79 -4.60
CA THR A 199 1.21 7.02 -4.05
C THR A 199 2.30 7.92 -3.51
N ARG A 200 2.07 9.23 -3.41
CA ARG A 200 3.07 10.09 -2.72
C ARG A 200 3.12 9.75 -1.23
N THR A 201 1.94 9.69 -0.60
CA THR A 201 1.81 9.32 0.81
C THR A 201 0.77 8.23 1.03
N GLN A 202 0.91 7.46 2.11
CA GLN A 202 -0.07 6.45 2.51
C GLN A 202 -0.43 6.57 3.99
N GLU A 203 -1.70 6.33 4.28
CA GLU A 203 -2.22 6.23 5.64
C GLU A 203 -2.89 4.87 5.83
N LEU A 204 -2.56 4.20 6.94
CA LEU A 204 -2.97 2.84 7.23
C LEU A 204 -3.67 2.81 8.60
N THR A 205 -4.99 2.75 8.57
CA THR A 205 -5.84 2.69 9.78
C THR A 205 -6.40 1.30 10.03
N GLY A 206 -6.60 0.50 8.98
CA GLY A 206 -6.94 -0.91 9.05
C GLY A 206 -5.90 -1.80 8.35
N LYS A 207 -6.22 -3.09 8.22
CA LYS A 207 -5.28 -4.09 7.69
C LYS A 207 -5.25 -4.16 6.17
N ILE A 208 -4.08 -4.40 5.59
CA ILE A 208 -3.93 -4.97 4.24
C ILE A 208 -3.68 -6.46 4.41
N VAL A 209 -4.49 -7.30 3.76
CA VAL A 209 -4.39 -8.77 3.84
C VAL A 209 -4.23 -9.34 2.44
N GLY A 210 -3.13 -10.03 2.19
CA GLY A 210 -2.84 -10.70 0.92
C GLY A 210 -2.35 -12.12 1.09
N GLN A 211 -2.29 -12.83 -0.04
CA GLN A 211 -1.69 -14.17 -0.12
C GLN A 211 -0.41 -14.17 -0.97
N LYS A 212 -0.16 -13.09 -1.71
CA LYS A 212 0.91 -12.96 -2.71
C LYS A 212 1.56 -11.57 -2.62
N ASP A 213 2.16 -11.06 -3.69
CA ASP A 213 3.08 -9.94 -3.56
C ASP A 213 2.36 -8.60 -3.31
N VAL A 214 2.87 -7.82 -2.35
CA VAL A 214 2.38 -6.50 -1.99
C VAL A 214 3.50 -5.48 -2.12
N ASN A 215 3.34 -4.51 -3.01
CA ASN A 215 4.30 -3.43 -3.21
C ASN A 215 3.67 -2.11 -2.80
N ILE A 216 4.33 -1.40 -1.88
CA ILE A 216 3.99 -0.05 -1.45
C ILE A 216 5.13 0.86 -1.91
N ILE A 217 4.85 1.73 -2.87
CA ILE A 217 5.81 2.63 -3.49
C ILE A 217 5.39 4.06 -3.20
N LEU A 218 6.24 4.75 -2.45
CA LEU A 218 5.97 6.03 -1.80
C LEU A 218 6.89 7.13 -2.32
N GLY A 219 6.34 8.34 -2.34
CA GLY A 219 7.00 9.53 -2.84
C GLY A 219 6.75 9.80 -4.33
N GLN A 220 7.54 10.70 -4.90
CA GLN A 220 7.43 11.09 -6.30
C GLN A 220 8.23 10.14 -7.19
N ASN A 221 7.56 9.38 -8.04
CA ASN A 221 8.16 8.26 -8.76
C ASN A 221 7.57 8.09 -10.16
N GLU A 222 8.42 7.60 -11.06
CA GLU A 222 7.98 6.81 -12.20
C GLU A 222 8.26 5.33 -11.93
N VAL A 223 7.26 4.47 -12.16
CA VAL A 223 7.34 3.03 -11.91
C VAL A 223 6.96 2.29 -13.18
N ASN A 224 7.86 1.50 -13.74
CA ASN A 224 7.54 0.69 -14.92
C ASN A 224 6.77 -0.59 -14.56
N LEU A 225 6.24 -1.30 -15.57
CA LEU A 225 5.48 -2.53 -15.33
C LEU A 225 6.28 -3.67 -14.67
N ALA A 226 7.61 -3.67 -14.78
CA ALA A 226 8.49 -4.62 -14.09
C ALA A 226 8.66 -4.29 -12.59
N GLY A 227 8.26 -3.09 -12.15
CA GLY A 227 8.42 -2.62 -10.77
C GLY A 227 9.71 -1.85 -10.52
N ILE A 228 10.45 -1.45 -11.57
CA ILE A 228 11.61 -0.56 -11.42
C ILE A 228 11.08 0.83 -11.05
N VAL A 229 11.59 1.36 -9.92
CA VAL A 229 11.22 2.66 -9.38
C VAL A 229 12.30 3.69 -9.70
N THR A 230 11.93 4.74 -10.44
CA THR A 230 12.77 5.88 -10.77
C THR A 230 12.25 7.11 -10.01
N PRO A 231 12.97 7.62 -9.00
CA PRO A 231 12.55 8.81 -8.27
C PRO A 231 12.47 10.03 -9.18
N ILE A 232 11.43 10.84 -8.99
CA ILE A 232 11.29 12.15 -9.64
C ILE A 232 11.75 13.20 -8.65
N ILE A 233 12.82 13.93 -8.99
CA ILE A 233 13.37 14.97 -8.11
C ILE A 233 12.66 16.30 -8.40
N THR A 234 12.01 16.86 -7.39
CA THR A 234 11.38 18.18 -7.44
C THR A 234 11.81 19.02 -6.23
N SER A 235 11.59 20.34 -6.30
CA SER A 235 11.91 21.30 -5.24
C SER A 235 10.70 21.68 -4.39
N ASP A 236 9.68 20.83 -4.35
CA ASP A 236 8.42 21.13 -3.67
C ASP A 236 8.48 20.89 -2.15
N ASN A 237 7.42 21.29 -1.45
CA ASN A 237 7.30 21.01 -0.02
C ASN A 237 7.10 19.52 0.20
N LYS A 238 7.91 18.96 1.10
CA LYS A 238 7.87 17.53 1.43
C LYS A 238 6.76 17.23 2.43
N PRO A 239 6.10 16.06 2.31
CA PRO A 239 5.20 15.58 3.35
C PRO A 239 5.98 15.24 4.62
N ALA A 240 5.29 15.23 5.77
CA ALA A 240 5.90 14.88 7.05
C ALA A 240 6.32 13.40 7.12
N LEU A 241 5.49 12.51 6.55
CA LEU A 241 5.72 11.07 6.47
C LEU A 241 5.25 10.54 5.12
N ALA A 242 5.96 9.55 4.61
CA ALA A 242 5.62 8.82 3.40
C ALA A 242 4.54 7.78 3.69
N LEU A 243 4.66 7.09 4.84
CA LEU A 243 3.67 6.12 5.31
C LEU A 243 3.47 6.30 6.81
N ASN A 244 2.21 6.41 7.21
CA ASN A 244 1.81 6.48 8.61
C ASN A 244 0.75 5.40 8.91
N GLY A 245 1.09 4.46 9.78
CA GLY A 245 0.20 3.39 10.25
C GLY A 245 -0.04 3.46 11.74
N GLY A 246 -1.31 3.50 12.14
CA GLY A 246 -1.72 3.40 13.54
C GLY A 246 -1.57 1.97 14.09
N ALA A 247 -1.93 1.76 15.35
CA ALA A 247 -1.80 0.45 16.01
C ALA A 247 -2.61 -0.68 15.34
N LEU A 248 -3.67 -0.34 14.60
CA LEU A 248 -4.52 -1.27 13.85
C LEU A 248 -4.14 -1.39 12.38
N GLY A 249 -3.24 -0.52 11.90
CA GLY A 249 -2.85 -0.44 10.51
C GLY A 249 -1.78 -1.43 10.14
N SER A 250 -2.07 -2.74 10.08
CA SER A 250 -1.08 -3.79 9.81
C SER A 250 -1.01 -4.22 8.35
N ILE A 251 0.11 -4.83 7.95
CA ILE A 251 0.26 -5.47 6.64
C ILE A 251 0.52 -6.95 6.87
N TYR A 252 -0.26 -7.82 6.22
CA TYR A 252 -0.07 -9.27 6.23
C TYR A 252 -0.07 -9.80 4.80
N SER A 253 0.92 -10.62 4.46
CA SER A 253 0.90 -11.40 3.24
C SER A 253 1.62 -12.75 3.35
N ASN A 254 1.19 -13.75 2.58
CA ASN A 254 1.97 -14.98 2.42
C ASN A 254 3.09 -14.82 1.36
N GLY A 255 2.99 -13.80 0.49
CA GLY A 255 3.99 -13.46 -0.51
C GLY A 255 5.00 -12.41 -0.05
N GLN A 256 5.72 -11.81 -0.99
CA GLN A 256 6.69 -10.76 -0.68
C GLN A 256 5.99 -9.44 -0.34
N VAL A 257 6.51 -8.71 0.65
CA VAL A 257 6.11 -7.33 0.96
C VAL A 257 7.28 -6.40 0.68
N ASN A 258 7.12 -5.49 -0.28
CA ASN A 258 8.08 -4.44 -0.58
C ASN A 258 7.53 -3.08 -0.14
N ILE A 259 8.30 -2.32 0.65
CA ILE A 259 7.99 -0.93 1.02
C ILE A 259 9.15 -0.05 0.55
N ILE A 260 8.90 0.79 -0.44
CA ILE A 260 9.90 1.66 -1.06
C ILE A 260 9.48 3.11 -0.84
N SER A 261 10.29 3.92 -0.17
CA SER A 261 10.12 5.37 -0.05
C SER A 261 11.32 6.07 -0.65
N THR A 262 11.10 6.92 -1.64
CA THR A 262 12.19 7.51 -2.44
C THR A 262 12.50 8.97 -2.11
N GLU A 263 11.56 9.70 -1.51
CA GLU A 263 11.76 11.10 -1.14
C GLU A 263 12.73 11.22 0.05
N LYS A 264 13.89 11.85 -0.18
CA LYS A 264 14.93 12.01 0.83
C LYS A 264 14.42 12.74 2.08
N GLY A 265 14.65 12.17 3.25
CA GLY A 265 14.26 12.70 4.56
C GLY A 265 12.78 12.47 4.90
N VAL A 266 12.00 11.81 4.04
CA VAL A 266 10.59 11.52 4.30
C VAL A 266 10.46 10.08 4.82
N GLY A 267 10.17 9.98 6.11
CA GLY A 267 10.19 8.72 6.84
C GLY A 267 8.89 7.91 6.79
N VAL A 268 8.95 6.73 7.42
CA VAL A 268 7.84 5.80 7.62
C VAL A 268 7.64 5.57 9.12
N ASN A 269 6.39 5.59 9.56
CA ASN A 269 5.99 5.26 10.91
C ASN A 269 4.89 4.20 10.88
N LEU A 270 5.18 3.01 11.37
CA LEU A 270 4.25 1.88 11.45
C LEU A 270 4.17 1.41 12.91
N LYS A 271 3.09 1.80 13.61
CA LYS A 271 2.83 1.41 15.01
C LYS A 271 2.22 0.02 15.15
N SER A 272 2.33 -0.80 14.11
CA SER A 272 1.71 -2.12 13.93
C SER A 272 2.69 -3.09 13.28
N SER A 273 2.28 -4.35 13.12
CA SER A 273 3.11 -5.40 12.54
C SER A 273 3.10 -5.36 11.01
N VAL A 274 4.26 -5.59 10.41
CA VAL A 274 4.42 -6.00 9.01
C VAL A 274 4.81 -7.47 9.01
N LEU A 275 3.94 -8.33 8.47
CA LEU A 275 4.10 -9.77 8.47
C LEU A 275 4.13 -10.30 7.02
N SER A 276 5.15 -11.10 6.73
CA SER A 276 5.23 -11.91 5.51
C SER A 276 5.56 -13.37 5.86
N GLU A 277 4.96 -14.35 5.20
CA GLU A 277 5.46 -15.75 5.29
C GLU A 277 6.72 -15.98 4.43
N ASN A 278 7.12 -14.99 3.64
CA ASN A 278 8.27 -15.02 2.74
C ASN A 278 9.20 -13.82 3.02
N ASP A 279 9.34 -12.89 2.07
CA ASP A 279 10.29 -11.78 2.14
C ASP A 279 9.62 -10.46 2.55
N ILE A 280 10.25 -9.71 3.45
CA ILE A 280 9.99 -8.27 3.65
C ILE A 280 11.22 -7.50 3.17
N ARG A 281 11.02 -6.55 2.27
CA ARG A 281 12.06 -5.60 1.86
C ARG A 281 11.59 -4.18 2.10
N MET A 282 12.37 -3.42 2.86
CA MET A 282 12.11 -2.01 3.12
C MET A 282 13.29 -1.19 2.61
N LYS A 283 13.05 -0.28 1.66
CA LYS A 283 14.05 0.67 1.18
C LYS A 283 13.51 2.08 1.33
N ILE A 284 13.95 2.78 2.36
CA ILE A 284 13.37 4.04 2.81
C ILE A 284 14.46 5.12 2.78
N ASN A 285 14.33 6.12 1.92
CA ASN A 285 15.23 7.28 1.88
C ASN A 285 14.91 8.29 2.99
N GLY A 286 14.74 7.82 4.22
CA GLY A 286 14.38 8.60 5.40
C GLY A 286 14.37 7.69 6.61
N ASN A 287 13.83 8.15 7.73
CA ASN A 287 13.76 7.37 8.97
C ASN A 287 12.63 6.35 8.94
N ALA A 288 12.79 5.21 9.61
CA ALA A 288 11.78 4.18 9.78
C ALA A 288 11.58 3.86 11.26
N ASP A 289 10.34 3.93 11.75
CA ASP A 289 9.92 3.43 13.06
C ASP A 289 8.86 2.36 12.85
N VAL A 290 9.23 1.09 13.04
CA VAL A 290 8.36 -0.07 12.75
C VAL A 290 8.22 -0.92 14.00
N LYS A 291 7.01 -1.06 14.51
CA LYS A 291 6.76 -1.79 15.75
C LYS A 291 7.22 -3.24 15.67
N GLU A 292 6.71 -4.01 14.71
CA GLU A 292 7.01 -5.43 14.61
C GLU A 292 7.21 -5.87 13.15
N ILE A 293 8.23 -6.68 12.92
CA ILE A 293 8.52 -7.29 11.62
C ILE A 293 8.60 -8.81 11.83
N ILE A 294 7.78 -9.56 11.10
CA ILE A 294 7.79 -11.03 11.10
C ILE A 294 7.94 -11.50 9.67
N SER A 295 9.01 -12.24 9.36
CA SER A 295 9.26 -12.72 7.99
C SER A 295 10.07 -14.01 7.95
N LYS A 296 10.14 -14.67 6.80
CA LYS A 296 11.23 -15.62 6.56
C LYS A 296 12.54 -14.86 6.31
N ASN A 297 12.53 -13.86 5.44
CA ASN A 297 13.68 -13.01 5.17
C ASN A 297 13.29 -11.53 5.29
N ALA A 298 14.06 -10.74 6.04
CA ALA A 298 13.90 -9.30 6.14
C ALA A 298 15.16 -8.57 5.66
N GLU A 299 15.00 -7.66 4.70
CA GLU A 299 16.04 -6.73 4.27
C GLU A 299 15.56 -5.29 4.48
N ILE A 300 16.28 -4.52 5.28
CA ILE A 300 15.88 -3.16 5.66
C ILE A 300 17.03 -2.20 5.38
N GLN A 301 16.79 -1.23 4.51
CA GLN A 301 17.69 -0.12 4.21
C GLN A 301 16.99 1.20 4.51
N THR A 302 17.53 1.99 5.43
CA THR A 302 16.94 3.26 5.88
C THR A 302 18.00 4.25 6.35
N GLU A 303 17.65 5.52 6.59
CA GLU A 303 18.55 6.48 7.26
C GLU A 303 18.69 6.09 8.73
N ASP A 304 17.67 6.31 9.56
CA ASP A 304 17.63 5.80 10.94
C ASP A 304 16.52 4.75 11.09
N LEU A 305 16.79 3.65 11.79
CA LEU A 305 15.84 2.58 12.07
C LEU A 305 15.51 2.52 13.55
N LYS A 306 14.23 2.37 13.87
CA LYS A 306 13.75 1.95 15.19
C LYS A 306 12.79 0.79 15.03
N THR A 307 12.98 -0.24 15.83
CA THR A 307 12.04 -1.36 15.90
C THR A 307 11.79 -1.78 17.33
N ASP A 308 10.59 -2.29 17.62
CA ASP A 308 10.37 -2.95 18.90
C ASP A 308 10.73 -4.44 18.76
N LYS A 309 10.19 -5.12 17.75
CA LYS A 309 10.41 -6.56 17.59
C LYS A 309 10.70 -6.97 16.15
N ILE A 310 11.67 -7.88 15.98
CA ILE A 310 11.93 -8.55 14.71
C ILE A 310 12.01 -10.06 14.95
N ASN A 311 11.23 -10.84 14.20
CA ASN A 311 11.37 -12.29 14.08
C ASN A 311 11.60 -12.68 12.62
N ALA A 312 12.77 -13.23 12.31
CA ALA A 312 13.10 -13.64 10.94
C ALA A 312 13.98 -14.90 10.89
N ASN A 313 14.02 -15.63 9.78
CA ASN A 313 15.11 -16.60 9.60
C ASN A 313 16.40 -15.90 9.17
N ASN A 314 16.29 -14.97 8.22
CA ASN A 314 17.43 -14.17 7.75
C ASN A 314 17.10 -12.68 7.87
N LEU A 315 17.92 -11.94 8.61
CA LEU A 315 17.79 -10.51 8.82
C LEU A 315 19.03 -9.78 8.29
N SER A 316 18.80 -8.80 7.41
CA SER A 316 19.82 -7.86 6.92
C SER A 316 19.34 -6.43 7.17
N ILE A 317 20.11 -5.66 7.93
CA ILE A 317 19.81 -4.25 8.23
C ILE A 317 20.99 -3.38 7.81
N ARG A 318 20.69 -2.33 7.06
CA ARG A 318 21.61 -1.23 6.76
C ARG A 318 20.94 0.09 7.13
N ALA A 319 21.43 0.70 8.21
CA ALA A 319 20.99 2.01 8.67
C ALA A 319 22.19 2.84 9.11
N LYS A 320 22.05 4.15 9.21
CA LYS A 320 23.02 5.01 9.89
C LYS A 320 22.96 4.74 11.39
N ASP A 321 21.80 4.92 12.01
CA ASP A 321 21.56 4.63 13.42
C ASP A 321 20.44 3.60 13.54
N TYR A 322 20.66 2.54 14.35
CA TYR A 322 19.65 1.52 14.60
C TYR A 322 19.38 1.36 16.10
N GLU A 323 18.11 1.46 16.49
CA GLU A 323 17.62 1.20 17.84
C GLU A 323 16.62 0.02 17.83
N ASN A 324 17.03 -1.13 18.38
CA ASN A 324 16.13 -2.21 18.76
C ASN A 324 15.67 -2.00 20.22
N ARG A 325 14.40 -1.66 20.39
CA ARG A 325 13.82 -1.31 21.70
C ARG A 325 13.43 -2.52 22.54
N ASN A 326 13.18 -3.68 21.93
CA ASN A 326 12.78 -4.87 22.67
C ASN A 326 13.56 -6.12 22.24
N GLU A 327 13.25 -6.74 21.11
CA GLU A 327 13.80 -8.06 20.78
C GLU A 327 14.05 -8.26 19.28
N ILE A 328 15.22 -8.79 18.95
CA ILE A 328 15.51 -9.43 17.65
C ILE A 328 15.72 -10.92 17.90
N THR A 329 14.96 -11.76 17.20
CA THR A 329 15.18 -13.20 17.16
C THR A 329 15.31 -13.66 15.71
N ALA A 330 16.47 -14.20 15.33
CA ALA A 330 16.65 -14.73 13.99
C ALA A 330 17.75 -15.79 13.82
N GLN A 331 17.64 -16.69 12.84
CA GLN A 331 18.70 -17.68 12.60
C GLN A 331 19.99 -17.03 12.12
N ASN A 332 19.92 -16.08 11.18
CA ASN A 332 21.07 -15.34 10.65
C ASN A 332 20.80 -13.84 10.72
N VAL A 333 21.70 -13.08 11.34
CA VAL A 333 21.59 -11.63 11.49
C VAL A 333 22.84 -10.95 10.93
N ASN A 334 22.63 -10.00 10.02
CA ASN A 334 23.65 -9.09 9.51
C ASN A 334 23.19 -7.65 9.72
N ILE A 335 23.88 -6.90 10.59
CA ILE A 335 23.57 -5.49 10.85
C ILE A 335 24.78 -4.66 10.48
N SER A 336 24.58 -3.65 9.64
CA SER A 336 25.57 -2.62 9.33
C SER A 336 25.03 -1.26 9.74
N SER A 337 25.68 -0.61 10.72
CA SER A 337 25.29 0.72 11.17
C SER A 337 26.45 1.55 11.70
N SER A 338 26.27 2.87 11.85
CA SER A 338 27.23 3.69 12.60
C SER A 338 27.06 3.47 14.09
N ASN A 339 25.81 3.48 14.56
CA ASN A 339 25.47 3.18 15.95
C ASN A 339 24.37 2.11 16.01
N LEU A 340 24.54 1.14 16.90
CA LEU A 340 23.54 0.15 17.26
C LEU A 340 23.24 0.27 18.76
N LYS A 341 21.97 0.53 19.08
CA LYS A 341 21.41 0.38 20.42
C LYS A 341 20.50 -0.83 20.41
N ASN A 342 20.86 -1.86 21.16
CA ASN A 342 20.14 -3.11 21.20
C ASN A 342 19.65 -3.42 22.61
N ASN A 343 18.37 -3.74 22.75
CA ASN A 343 17.89 -4.33 23.99
C ASN A 343 18.28 -5.82 24.04
N GLU A 344 17.56 -6.68 23.33
CA GLU A 344 17.87 -8.12 23.25
C GLU A 344 18.03 -8.59 21.81
N LEU A 345 19.09 -9.35 21.55
CA LEU A 345 19.35 -10.00 20.27
C LEU A 345 19.70 -11.47 20.50
N THR A 346 18.87 -12.36 20.00
CA THR A 346 19.09 -13.80 19.96
C THR A 346 19.28 -14.26 18.52
N ALA A 347 20.39 -14.95 18.23
CA ALA A 347 20.61 -15.48 16.89
C ALA A 347 21.29 -16.85 16.81
N GLY A 348 21.20 -17.51 15.66
CA GLY A 348 22.10 -18.62 15.34
C GLY A 348 23.50 -18.10 14.99
N ASN A 349 23.56 -17.27 13.95
CA ASN A 349 24.76 -16.60 13.47
C ASN A 349 24.54 -15.09 13.46
N LEU A 350 25.44 -14.36 14.11
CA LEU A 350 25.39 -12.91 14.22
C LEU A 350 26.63 -12.28 13.60
N THR A 351 26.43 -11.34 12.67
CA THR A 351 27.46 -10.42 12.18
C THR A 351 27.01 -8.98 12.42
N LEU A 352 27.81 -8.24 13.20
CA LEU A 352 27.64 -6.81 13.43
C LEU A 352 28.83 -6.07 12.80
N ASN A 353 28.56 -5.19 11.84
CA ASN A 353 29.52 -4.23 11.30
C ASN A 353 29.07 -2.83 11.74
N THR A 354 29.43 -2.46 12.97
CA THR A 354 28.91 -1.26 13.64
C THR A 354 30.02 -0.34 14.09
N GLY A 355 29.91 0.98 13.96
CA GLY A 355 30.86 1.89 14.62
C GLY A 355 30.85 1.72 16.15
N ASN A 356 29.68 1.91 16.77
CA ASN A 356 29.47 1.70 18.20
C ASN A 356 28.29 0.73 18.42
N THR A 357 28.48 -0.29 19.26
CA THR A 357 27.39 -1.14 19.75
C THR A 357 27.20 -0.96 21.25
N GLU A 358 26.00 -0.55 21.64
CA GLU A 358 25.49 -0.57 23.01
C GLU A 358 24.38 -1.61 23.09
N SER A 359 24.51 -2.58 24.00
CA SER A 359 23.56 -3.68 24.11
C SER A 359 23.23 -4.05 25.56
N ASN A 360 21.99 -4.45 25.84
CA ASN A 360 21.70 -5.15 27.10
C ASN A 360 22.09 -6.62 27.00
N ARG A 361 21.67 -7.33 25.94
CA ARG A 361 21.99 -8.74 25.73
C ARG A 361 22.20 -9.09 24.26
N ILE A 362 23.32 -9.75 23.98
CA ILE A 362 23.58 -10.46 22.72
C ILE A 362 23.81 -11.94 23.07
N SER A 363 23.03 -12.82 22.45
CA SER A 363 23.18 -14.27 22.60
C SER A 363 23.12 -14.93 21.23
N ALA A 364 24.19 -15.55 20.78
CA ALA A 364 24.16 -16.33 19.54
C ALA A 364 25.14 -17.50 19.55
N ASN A 365 24.93 -18.53 18.72
CA ASN A 365 25.90 -19.64 18.65
C ASN A 365 27.26 -19.14 18.13
N SER A 366 27.23 -18.36 17.05
CA SER A 366 28.41 -17.71 16.47
C SER A 366 28.21 -16.20 16.41
N VAL A 367 29.15 -15.46 16.99
CA VAL A 367 29.16 -13.99 17.04
C VAL A 367 30.39 -13.44 16.36
N ASN A 368 30.21 -12.56 15.39
CA ASN A 368 31.25 -11.75 14.78
C ASN A 368 30.88 -10.27 14.91
N ILE A 369 31.67 -9.50 15.67
CA ILE A 369 31.45 -8.07 15.85
C ILE A 369 32.69 -7.32 15.39
N LYS A 370 32.50 -6.44 14.43
CA LYS A 370 33.51 -5.50 13.94
C LYS A 370 33.04 -4.06 14.21
N GLY A 371 33.88 -3.26 14.86
CA GLY A 371 33.54 -1.89 15.20
C GLY A 371 34.67 -1.12 15.86
N ASN A 372 34.32 0.00 16.51
CA ASN A 372 35.25 0.81 17.32
C ASN A 372 34.97 0.65 18.82
N ASN A 373 33.70 0.47 19.21
CA ASN A 373 33.30 0.31 20.60
C ASN A 373 32.22 -0.76 20.74
N LEU A 374 32.37 -1.62 21.74
CA LEU A 374 31.37 -2.59 22.17
C LEU A 374 31.13 -2.46 23.66
N LYS A 375 29.90 -2.14 24.04
CA LYS A 375 29.40 -2.17 25.42
C LYS A 375 28.18 -3.09 25.46
N SER A 376 28.30 -4.23 26.14
CA SER A 376 27.16 -5.11 26.38
C SER A 376 27.12 -5.55 27.84
N ASN A 377 25.94 -5.60 28.47
CA ASN A 377 25.83 -6.20 29.81
C ASN A 377 26.02 -7.71 29.74
N ILE A 378 25.48 -8.34 28.68
CA ILE A 378 25.62 -9.76 28.43
C ILE A 378 26.03 -9.98 26.96
N LEU A 379 27.09 -10.76 26.77
CA LEU A 379 27.52 -11.28 25.47
C LEU A 379 27.80 -12.77 25.62
N GLU A 380 26.97 -13.60 25.01
CA GLU A 380 27.05 -15.05 25.09
C GLU A 380 27.15 -15.66 23.68
N GLY A 381 28.01 -16.66 23.55
CA GLY A 381 28.08 -17.49 22.36
C GLY A 381 29.13 -18.58 22.45
N GLN A 382 29.01 -19.60 21.59
CA GLN A 382 29.98 -20.69 21.55
C GLN A 382 31.26 -20.25 20.85
N ASN A 383 31.12 -19.47 19.77
CA ASN A 383 32.24 -18.88 19.03
C ASN A 383 32.06 -17.36 19.00
N ILE A 384 33.00 -16.62 19.58
CA ILE A 384 32.97 -15.15 19.60
C ILE A 384 34.25 -14.62 18.95
N SER A 385 34.09 -13.81 17.90
CA SER A 385 35.15 -13.06 17.24
C SER A 385 34.86 -11.56 17.34
N LEU A 386 35.83 -10.82 17.86
CA LEU A 386 35.73 -9.37 18.05
C LEU A 386 36.90 -8.69 17.32
N ALA A 387 36.58 -7.70 16.50
CA ALA A 387 37.52 -6.78 15.87
C ALA A 387 37.10 -5.35 16.22
N ILE A 388 37.51 -4.90 17.41
CA ILE A 388 37.14 -3.62 18.03
C ILE A 388 38.34 -2.67 18.05
#